data_AF-A0A965PIZ6-F1
#
_entry.id   AF-A0A965PIZ6-F1
#
_cell.length_a   1.000
_cell.length_b   1.000
_cell.length_c   1.000
_cell.angle_alpha   90.00
_cell.angle_beta   90.00
_cell.angle_gamma   90.00
#
_symmetry.space_group_name_H-M   'P 1'
#
loop_
_entity.id
_entity.type
_entity.pdbx_description
1 polymer ?
#
loop_
_entity_poly.entity_id
_entity_poly.type
_entity_poly.pdbx_seq_one_letter_code
_entity_poly.pdbx_strand_id
1 'polypeptide(L)' 'MRSPICGRIVLESKDYGGQYHVTEWLNEAEVERGNDDAAVGVVVAKRRGKADPAQAVVFMTLEGFARLVGGVD' A
#
# COMPACT_ATOMS: atom_id res chain seq x y z
N MET A 1 -8.38 -5.74 2.66
CA MET A 1 -8.56 -5.31 4.07
C MET A 1 -9.68 -4.27 4.15
N ARG A 2 -10.28 -3.98 5.32
CA ARG A 2 -11.23 -2.87 5.49
C ARG A 2 -10.79 -1.93 6.62
N SER A 3 -10.79 -0.63 6.34
CA SER A 3 -10.67 0.43 7.34
C SER A 3 -12.07 0.92 7.75
N PRO A 4 -12.28 1.22 9.05
CA PRO A 4 -13.53 1.81 9.52
C PRO A 4 -13.74 3.26 9.04
N ILE A 5 -12.69 3.91 8.54
CA ILE A 5 -12.71 5.32 8.12
C ILE A 5 -13.02 5.45 6.63
N CYS A 6 -12.25 4.74 5.78
CA CYS A 6 -12.30 4.95 4.33
C CYS A 6 -12.89 3.76 3.56
N GLY A 7 -13.14 2.60 4.19
CA GLY A 7 -13.69 1.43 3.51
C GLY A 7 -12.65 0.41 3.07
N ARG A 8 -12.77 -0.15 1.85
CA ARG A 8 -11.86 -1.22 1.38
C ARG A 8 -10.45 -0.68 1.13
N ILE A 9 -9.47 -1.50 1.49
CA ILE A 9 -8.04 -1.28 1.30
C ILE A 9 -7.48 -2.45 0.49
N VAL A 10 -6.77 -2.12 -0.58
CA VAL A 10 -5.98 -3.07 -1.37
C VAL A 10 -4.53 -3.04 -0.92
N LEU A 11 -3.93 -4.22 -0.78
CA LEU A 11 -2.54 -4.39 -0.39
C LEU A 11 -1.78 -5.04 -1.54
N GLU A 12 -0.86 -4.27 -2.14
CA GLU A 12 0.10 -4.79 -3.09
C GLU A 12 1.34 -5.29 -2.33
N SER A 13 1.48 -6.62 -2.24
CA SER A 13 2.53 -7.25 -1.45
C SER A 13 3.74 -7.59 -2.31
N LYS A 14 4.90 -7.02 -1.98
CA LYS A 14 6.13 -7.20 -2.76
C LYS A 14 7.16 -8.04 -2.01
N ASP A 15 7.61 -9.11 -2.67
CA ASP A 15 8.83 -9.82 -2.27
C ASP A 15 10.07 -9.12 -2.85
N TYR A 16 11.15 -9.28 -2.10
CA TYR A 16 12.40 -8.56 -2.15
C TYR A 16 13.15 -8.56 -3.50
N GLY A 17 13.75 -7.41 -3.87
CA GLY A 17 14.77 -7.30 -4.93
C GLY A 17 16.05 -6.52 -4.57
N GLY A 18 16.14 -5.92 -3.37
CA GLY A 18 17.30 -5.10 -2.96
C GLY A 18 17.04 -3.59 -2.98
N GLN A 19 16.09 -3.15 -3.80
CA GLN A 19 15.71 -1.76 -3.99
C GLN A 19 14.18 -1.62 -3.94
N TYR A 20 13.68 -0.50 -3.41
CA TYR A 20 12.27 -0.16 -3.48
C TYR A 20 11.98 0.56 -4.80
N HIS A 21 11.18 -0.07 -5.66
CA HIS A 21 10.72 0.53 -6.92
C HIS A 21 9.46 1.36 -6.66
N VAL A 22 9.61 2.45 -5.90
CA VAL A 22 8.49 3.19 -5.30
C VAL A 22 7.45 3.60 -6.36
N THR A 23 7.88 4.19 -7.48
CA THR A 23 6.96 4.63 -8.55
C THR A 23 6.21 3.48 -9.19
N GLU A 24 6.93 2.42 -9.56
CA GLU A 24 6.35 1.23 -10.21
C GLU A 24 5.29 0.58 -9.32
N TRP A 25 5.63 0.33 -8.06
CA TRP A 25 4.73 -0.37 -7.15
C TRP A 25 3.55 0.49 -6.71
N LEU A 26 3.70 1.82 -6.66
CA LEU A 26 2.56 2.72 -6.46
C LEU A 26 1.59 2.69 -7.65
N ASN A 27 2.09 2.62 -8.88
CA ASN A 27 1.24 2.51 -10.06
C ASN A 27 0.47 1.17 -10.07
N GLU A 28 1.14 0.07 -9.74
CA GLU A 28 0.49 -1.24 -9.60
C GLU A 28 -0.58 -1.23 -8.50
N ALA A 29 -0.24 -0.69 -7.32
CA ALA A 29 -1.20 -0.57 -6.22
C ALA A 29 -2.43 0.29 -6.60
N GLU A 30 -2.28 1.30 -7.45
CA GLU A 30 -3.38 2.13 -7.95
C GLU A 30 -4.25 1.36 -8.97
N VAL A 31 -3.65 0.56 -9.84
CA VAL A 31 -4.39 -0.33 -10.76
C VAL A 31 -5.25 -1.32 -9.95
N GLU A 32 -4.65 -1.99 -8.96
CA GLU A 32 -5.37 -2.95 -8.13
C GLU A 32 -6.45 -2.29 -7.26
N ARG A 33 -6.19 -1.07 -6.76
CA ARG A 33 -7.20 -0.25 -6.07
C ARG A 33 -8.42 0.00 -6.96
N GLY A 34 -8.19 0.37 -8.22
CA GLY A 34 -9.24 0.56 -9.20
C GLY A 34 -10.01 -0.72 -9.51
N ASN A 35 -9.31 -1.85 -9.63
CA ASN A 35 -9.93 -3.15 -9.93
C ASN A 35 -10.84 -3.69 -8.80
N ASP A 36 -10.52 -3.43 -7.53
CA ASP A 36 -11.33 -3.86 -6.36
C ASP A 36 -12.28 -2.74 -5.83
N ASP A 37 -12.46 -1.65 -6.58
CA ASP A 37 -13.23 -0.47 -6.17
C ASP A 37 -12.88 -0.02 -4.73
N ALA A 38 -11.58 -0.01 -4.42
CA ALA A 38 -11.08 0.27 -3.08
C ALA A 38 -10.81 1.76 -2.86
N ALA A 39 -10.87 2.18 -1.60
CA ALA A 39 -10.65 3.57 -1.24
C ALA A 39 -9.17 3.98 -1.34
N VAL A 40 -8.27 3.06 -1.00
CA VAL A 40 -6.82 3.29 -1.05
C VAL A 40 -6.07 2.01 -1.45
N GLY A 41 -5.01 2.19 -2.24
CA GLY A 41 -4.02 1.18 -2.56
C GLY A 41 -2.76 1.38 -1.72
N VAL A 42 -2.18 0.30 -1.21
CA VAL A 42 -1.06 0.33 -0.27
C VAL A 42 -0.02 -0.68 -0.69
N VAL A 43 1.25 -0.27 -0.73
CA VAL A 43 2.35 -1.21 -0.93
C VAL A 43 2.83 -1.74 0.41
N VAL A 44 2.95 -3.07 0.53
CA VAL A 44 3.59 -3.76 1.65
C VAL A 44 4.83 -4.46 1.12
N ALA A 45 6.01 -3.94 1.48
CA ALA A 45 7.28 -4.46 0.96
C ALA A 45 8.13 -5.09 2.06
N LYS A 46 8.54 -6.34 1.83
CA LYS A 46 9.47 -7.05 2.72
C LYS A 46 10.82 -6.33 2.82
N ARG A 47 11.38 -6.22 4.02
CA ARG A 47 12.74 -5.68 4.24
C ARG A 47 13.81 -6.74 4.00
N ARG A 48 14.90 -6.36 3.31
CA ARG A 48 16.07 -7.23 3.13
C ARG A 48 16.59 -7.73 4.47
N GLY A 49 16.85 -9.03 4.56
CA GLY A 49 17.44 -9.65 5.75
C GLY A 49 16.50 -9.70 6.97
N LYS A 50 15.19 -9.51 6.77
CA LYS A 50 14.17 -9.68 7.81
C LYS A 50 13.25 -10.83 7.42
N ALA A 51 13.19 -11.84 8.29
CA ALA A 51 12.30 -12.99 8.13
C ALA A 51 10.94 -12.75 8.79
N ASP A 52 10.89 -11.91 9.82
CA ASP A 52 9.66 -11.52 10.50
C ASP A 52 8.80 -10.63 9.58
N PRO A 53 7.60 -11.07 9.17
CA PRO A 53 6.69 -10.28 8.34
C PRO A 53 6.26 -8.96 8.99
N ALA A 54 6.24 -8.88 10.33
CA ALA A 54 5.92 -7.65 11.05
C ALA A 54 6.96 -6.54 10.82
N GLN A 55 8.13 -6.88 10.26
CA GLN A 55 9.17 -5.93 9.87
C GLN A 55 9.01 -5.43 8.43
N ALA A 56 7.97 -5.79 7.68
CA ALA A 56 7.70 -5.19 6.38
C ALA A 56 7.51 -3.67 6.50
N VAL A 57 7.82 -2.94 5.43
CA VAL A 57 7.50 -1.52 5.33
C VAL A 57 6.20 -1.33 4.56
N VAL A 58 5.47 -0.28 4.91
CA VAL A 58 4.21 0.10 4.28
C VAL A 58 4.39 1.48 3.68
N PHE A 59 4.04 1.67 2.41
CA PHE A 59 4.10 2.99 1.78
C PHE A 59 2.99 3.22 0.74
N MET A 60 2.66 4.50 0.59
CA MET A 60 1.62 5.06 -0.29
C MET A 60 1.94 6.54 -0.56
N THR A 61 1.19 7.19 -1.45
CA THR A 61 1.26 8.66 -1.59
C THR A 61 0.70 9.35 -0.35
N LEU A 62 1.06 10.62 -0.15
CA LEU A 62 0.50 11.42 0.95
C LEU A 62 -1.02 11.59 0.82
N GLU A 63 -1.54 11.70 -0.40
CA GLU A 63 -2.98 11.72 -0.69
C GLU A 63 -3.66 10.42 -0.24
N GLY A 64 -3.08 9.25 -0.59
CA GLY A 64 -3.58 7.97 -0.11
C GLY A 64 -3.56 7.86 1.41
N PHE A 65 -2.51 8.39 2.05
CA PHE A 65 -2.44 8.45 3.51
C PHE A 65 -3.52 9.36 4.10
N ALA A 66 -3.74 10.55 3.54
CA ALA A 66 -4.78 11.46 3.97
C ALA A 66 -6.16 10.78 3.94
N ARG A 67 -6.51 10.13 2.82
CA ARG A 67 -7.76 9.36 2.69
C ARG A 67 -7.87 8.24 3.72
N LEU A 68 -6.78 7.50 3.97
CA LEU A 68 -6.74 6.43 4.96
C LEU A 68 -7.08 6.93 6.37
N VAL A 69 -6.57 8.11 6.75
CA VAL A 69 -6.78 8.69 8.08
C VAL A 69 -8.03 9.58 8.18
N GLY A 70 -8.85 9.64 7.13
CA GLY A 70 -10.12 10.37 7.13
C GLY A 70 -10.00 11.84 6.71
N GLY A 71 -8.86 12.23 6.16
CA GLY A 71 -8.74 13.46 5.39
C GLY A 71 -9.63 13.36 4.14
N VAL A 72 -10.38 14.43 3.89
CA VAL A 72 -11.17 14.63 2.67
C VAL A 72 -10.36 15.48 1.69
N ASP A 73 -10.62 15.29 0.40
CA ASP A 73 -10.17 16.22 -0.64
C ASP A 73 -10.76 17.63 -0.42
#